data_AF-A0A1F5PMS8-F1
#
_entry.id   AF-A0A1F5PMS8-F1
#
_cell.length_a   1.000
_cell.length_b   1.000
_cell.length_c   1.000
_cell.angle_alpha   90.00
_cell.angle_beta   90.00
_cell.angle_gamma   90.00
#
_symmetry.space_group_name_H-M   'P 1'
#
loop_
_entity.id
_entity.type
_entity.pdbx_description
1 polymer ?
#
loop_
_entity_poly.entity_id
_entity_poly.type
_entity_poly.pdbx_seq_one_letter_code
_entity_poly.pdbx_strand_id
1 'polypeptide(L)'
;MNLPSLKKANVKNKAILVRTDFDVPMTKGLDGLEVKDDFRLQRSIETIRYLIDQDCKVVLLSKLGRPKGQDPKLSLKPVAQKVAELLRYGFFPVAPRARKLPEHDIPRMYFLEGSPIASRVEAFLPSIVKKDIVCLDNLLFEGGEKEGDLDFAKKLSQYGEIYVNDSFATAHREYASVVALPGLLPHYAGLNFEQEIKTLSLVLDRPKRPYIAMIGGVKLGEKLDGLEGMIEHADRVLLGGGLATLFFAVLDYQTGKSILEGGSVSDAREIWRNYKDKIVLPKDVVVARSLKQAGTARVSAPHSISPGEMILDIGPETIRSYSEFIKQGRTLVWSGPMGMFEVDAFAHGTKALGRLFASRCRGIAFGVAGGGNTLDALDRIKMGQYIDFLSCGGSAMLQFLGRETMPAIEALTQ
;
A
#
# COMPACT_ATOMS: atom_id res chain seq x y z
N MET A 1 10.86 1.97 18.21
CA MET A 1 11.21 0.55 17.96
C MET A 1 12.64 0.48 17.43
N ASN A 2 13.45 -0.47 17.89
CA ASN A 2 14.82 -0.66 17.43
C ASN A 2 14.84 -1.84 16.46
N LEU A 3 14.79 -1.57 15.16
CA LEU A 3 14.84 -2.60 14.12
C LEU A 3 16.30 -2.86 13.70
N PRO A 4 16.64 -4.10 13.32
CA PRO A 4 17.93 -4.40 12.71
C PRO A 4 18.02 -3.67 11.36
N SER A 5 18.72 -2.54 11.31
CA SER A 5 18.82 -1.73 10.10
C SER A 5 19.80 -2.35 9.10
N LEU A 6 19.41 -2.42 7.83
CA LEU A 6 20.28 -2.83 6.72
C LEU A 6 21.58 -2.02 6.65
N LYS A 7 21.58 -0.75 7.08
CA LYS A 7 22.78 0.11 7.10
C LYS A 7 23.86 -0.38 8.08
N LYS A 8 23.50 -1.24 9.03
CA LYS A 8 24.41 -1.83 10.02
C LYS A 8 24.84 -3.25 9.65
N ALA A 9 24.30 -3.81 8.57
CA ALA A 9 24.53 -5.19 8.16
C ALA A 9 25.83 -5.33 7.34
N ASN A 10 26.55 -6.43 7.53
CA ASN A 10 27.66 -6.81 6.64
C ASN A 10 27.11 -7.61 5.44
N VAL A 11 26.70 -6.90 4.40
CA VAL A 11 26.07 -7.49 3.19
C VAL A 11 27.02 -7.66 2.02
N LYS A 12 28.25 -7.13 2.09
CA LYS A 12 29.13 -7.03 0.93
C LYS A 12 29.42 -8.40 0.30
N ASN A 13 29.25 -8.52 -1.02
CA ASN A 13 29.41 -9.75 -1.81
C ASN A 13 28.47 -10.92 -1.43
N LYS A 14 27.41 -10.68 -0.65
CA LYS A 14 26.46 -11.72 -0.22
C LYS A 14 25.29 -11.85 -1.18
N ALA A 15 24.62 -13.01 -1.15
CA ALA A 15 23.32 -13.17 -1.76
C ALA A 15 22.21 -12.69 -0.80
N ILE A 16 21.41 -11.72 -1.22
CA ILE A 16 20.43 -11.04 -0.38
C ILE A 16 19.02 -11.27 -0.93
N LEU A 17 18.15 -11.88 -0.12
CA LEU A 17 16.71 -11.92 -0.38
C LEU A 17 16.12 -10.58 0.02
N VAL A 18 15.35 -9.95 -0.85
CA VAL A 18 14.69 -8.68 -0.58
C VAL A 18 13.20 -8.83 -0.81
N ARG A 19 12.41 -8.71 0.25
CA ARG A 19 10.95 -8.61 0.15
C ARG A 19 10.57 -7.18 -0.23
N THR A 20 10.07 -6.98 -1.44
CA THR A 20 9.69 -5.66 -1.98
C THR A 20 8.18 -5.46 -2.03
N ASP A 21 7.72 -4.22 -2.27
CA ASP A 21 6.32 -3.91 -2.58
C ASP A 21 6.17 -3.64 -4.09
N PHE A 22 6.08 -4.70 -4.88
CA PHE A 22 5.81 -4.61 -6.32
C PHE A 22 4.33 -4.77 -6.67
N ASP A 23 3.43 -4.62 -5.70
CA ASP A 23 2.00 -4.66 -5.94
C ASP A 23 1.53 -3.30 -6.49
N VAL A 24 1.74 -3.10 -7.79
CA VAL A 24 1.47 -1.85 -8.50
C VAL A 24 0.23 -1.95 -9.38
N PRO A 25 -0.47 -0.84 -9.63
CA PRO A 25 -1.58 -0.84 -10.58
C PRO A 25 -1.06 -1.13 -12.00
N MET A 26 -1.77 -2.02 -12.69
CA MET A 26 -1.45 -2.42 -14.06
C MET A 26 -2.46 -1.83 -15.03
N THR A 27 -2.04 -1.57 -16.26
CA THR A 27 -2.91 -1.17 -17.38
C THR A 27 -2.63 -2.02 -18.61
N LYS A 28 -3.54 -1.99 -19.59
CA LYS A 28 -3.28 -2.58 -20.91
C LYS A 28 -2.47 -1.58 -21.74
N GLY A 29 -1.28 -1.99 -22.14
CA GLY A 29 -0.43 -1.28 -23.09
C GLY A 29 -0.51 -1.89 -24.49
N LEU A 30 0.48 -1.56 -25.33
CA LEU A 30 0.53 -2.00 -26.72
C LEU A 30 0.90 -3.50 -26.81
N ASP A 31 1.88 -3.92 -26.01
CA ASP A 31 2.46 -5.27 -26.05
C ASP A 31 2.02 -6.16 -24.87
N GLY A 32 0.97 -5.76 -24.14
CA GLY A 32 0.40 -6.55 -23.04
C GLY A 32 0.05 -5.71 -21.82
N LEU A 33 0.28 -6.27 -20.63
CA LEU A 33 0.09 -5.55 -19.37
C LEU A 33 1.34 -4.74 -19.05
N GLU A 34 1.15 -3.48 -18.67
CA GLU A 34 2.22 -2.55 -18.33
C GLU A 34 1.94 -1.91 -16.96
N VAL A 35 3.00 -1.46 -16.30
CA VAL A 35 2.90 -0.74 -15.03
C VAL A 35 2.28 0.64 -15.28
N LYS A 36 1.13 0.92 -14.66
CA LYS A 36 0.44 2.22 -14.78
C LYS A 36 1.13 3.30 -13.94
N ASP A 37 1.59 2.93 -12.75
CA ASP A 37 2.24 3.80 -11.77
C ASP A 37 3.40 3.04 -11.13
N ASP A 38 4.60 3.62 -11.14
CA ASP A 38 5.83 2.99 -10.68
C ASP A 38 6.31 3.49 -9.30
N PHE A 39 5.49 4.27 -8.57
CA PHE A 39 5.89 4.91 -7.32
C PHE A 39 6.45 3.91 -6.29
N ARG A 40 5.79 2.76 -6.14
CA ARG A 40 6.23 1.68 -5.22
C ARG A 40 7.54 1.02 -5.67
N LEU A 41 7.74 0.92 -6.99
CA LEU A 41 8.98 0.38 -7.56
C LEU A 41 10.13 1.32 -7.28
N GLN A 42 9.94 2.62 -7.51
CA GLN A 42 10.95 3.66 -7.24
C GLN A 42 11.40 3.67 -5.77
N ARG A 43 10.47 3.48 -4.83
CA ARG A 43 10.80 3.34 -3.40
C ARG A 43 11.69 2.14 -3.11
N SER A 44 11.38 0.98 -3.69
CA SER A 44 12.18 -0.24 -3.48
C SER A 44 13.55 -0.17 -4.17
N ILE A 45 13.67 0.61 -5.25
CA ILE A 45 14.92 0.77 -6.01
C ILE A 45 16.04 1.36 -5.16
N GLU A 46 15.74 2.20 -4.17
CA GLU A 46 16.76 2.74 -3.25
C GLU A 46 17.48 1.62 -2.50
N THR A 47 16.72 0.68 -1.91
CA THR A 47 17.28 -0.50 -1.23
C THR A 47 18.03 -1.41 -2.20
N ILE A 48 17.48 -1.63 -3.41
CA ILE A 48 18.11 -2.51 -4.41
C ILE A 48 19.46 -1.92 -4.87
N ARG A 49 19.52 -0.62 -5.18
CA ARG A 49 20.76 0.07 -5.56
C ARG A 49 21.80 0.03 -4.44
N TYR A 50 21.38 0.28 -3.20
CA TYR A 50 22.27 0.16 -2.05
C TYR A 50 22.95 -1.21 -1.97
N LEU A 51 22.21 -2.30 -2.20
CA LEU A 51 22.77 -3.66 -2.20
C LEU A 51 23.69 -3.91 -3.40
N ILE A 52 23.34 -3.42 -4.59
CA ILE A 52 24.18 -3.51 -5.79
C ILE A 52 25.51 -2.80 -5.59
N ASP A 53 25.51 -1.62 -4.95
CA ASP A 53 26.72 -0.85 -4.64
C ASP A 53 27.64 -1.58 -3.65
N GLN A 54 27.10 -2.55 -2.89
CA GLN A 54 27.84 -3.45 -2.01
C GLN A 54 28.25 -4.76 -2.72
N ASP A 55 28.20 -4.82 -4.04
CA ASP A 55 28.52 -6.01 -4.86
C ASP A 55 27.64 -7.24 -4.53
N CYS A 56 26.44 -7.04 -3.98
CA CYS A 56 25.54 -8.13 -3.62
C CYS A 56 24.96 -8.82 -4.86
N LYS A 57 24.57 -10.08 -4.70
CA LYS A 57 23.59 -10.74 -5.58
C LYS A 57 22.21 -10.50 -4.98
N VAL A 58 21.25 -9.99 -5.75
CA VAL A 58 19.95 -9.59 -5.19
C VAL A 58 18.85 -10.54 -5.68
N VAL A 59 18.08 -11.11 -4.77
CA VAL A 59 16.90 -11.93 -5.07
C VAL A 59 15.64 -11.22 -4.60
N LEU A 60 14.82 -10.76 -5.54
CA LEU A 60 13.60 -10.00 -5.28
C LEU A 60 12.40 -10.93 -5.10
N LEU A 61 11.70 -10.71 -4.00
CA LEU A 61 10.49 -11.42 -3.58
C LEU A 61 9.33 -10.44 -3.55
N SER A 62 8.24 -10.72 -4.28
CA SER A 62 7.07 -9.85 -4.23
C SER A 62 5.75 -10.57 -4.50
N LYS A 63 4.66 -9.82 -4.41
CA LYS A 63 3.32 -10.23 -4.81
C LYS A 63 2.67 -9.19 -5.71
N LEU A 64 1.71 -9.64 -6.52
CA LEU A 64 0.87 -8.78 -7.34
C LEU A 64 -0.60 -9.21 -7.22
N GLY A 65 -1.48 -8.28 -6.89
CA GLY A 65 -2.91 -8.53 -6.73
C GLY A 65 -3.23 -9.56 -5.65
N ARG A 66 -4.32 -10.29 -5.85
CA ARG A 66 -4.84 -11.34 -4.94
C ARG A 66 -5.28 -12.55 -5.76
N PRO A 67 -4.34 -13.32 -6.35
CA PRO A 67 -4.69 -14.48 -7.15
C PRO A 67 -5.43 -15.56 -6.32
N LYS A 68 -6.33 -16.31 -6.98
CA LYS A 68 -6.95 -17.54 -6.44
C LYS A 68 -6.23 -18.83 -6.90
N GLY A 69 -5.12 -18.66 -7.59
CA GLY A 69 -4.31 -19.69 -8.23
C GLY A 69 -3.38 -19.00 -9.24
N GLN A 70 -2.62 -19.78 -10.01
CA GLN A 70 -1.79 -19.18 -11.06
C GLN A 70 -2.64 -18.43 -12.09
N ASP A 71 -2.35 -17.15 -12.26
CA ASP A 71 -3.02 -16.28 -13.22
C ASP A 71 -1.95 -15.50 -14.00
N PRO A 72 -1.78 -15.75 -15.31
CA PRO A 72 -0.81 -15.03 -16.13
C PRO A 72 -0.94 -13.49 -16.06
N LYS A 73 -2.16 -12.98 -15.81
CA LYS A 73 -2.40 -11.53 -15.68
C LYS A 73 -1.82 -10.93 -14.41
N LEU A 74 -1.52 -11.77 -13.42
CA LEU A 74 -0.91 -11.39 -12.14
C LEU A 74 0.53 -11.89 -12.02
N SER A 75 1.17 -12.28 -13.14
CA SER A 75 2.61 -12.53 -13.15
C SER A 75 3.37 -11.23 -12.88
N LEU A 76 4.51 -11.33 -12.19
CA LEU A 76 5.39 -10.19 -11.94
C LEU A 76 6.27 -9.83 -13.14
N LYS A 77 6.23 -10.58 -14.25
CA LYS A 77 7.07 -10.34 -15.43
C LYS A 77 7.09 -8.88 -15.92
N PRO A 78 5.94 -8.22 -16.20
CA PRO A 78 5.96 -6.83 -16.65
C PRO A 78 6.48 -5.87 -15.57
N VAL A 79 6.28 -6.19 -14.29
CA VAL A 79 6.78 -5.39 -13.18
C VAL A 79 8.29 -5.51 -13.05
N ALA A 80 8.81 -6.74 -13.13
CA ALA A 80 10.24 -7.04 -13.14
C ALA A 80 10.95 -6.38 -14.33
N GLN A 81 10.31 -6.36 -15.51
CA GLN A 81 10.82 -5.65 -16.68
C GLN A 81 10.91 -4.14 -16.43
N LYS A 82 9.89 -3.53 -15.80
CA LYS A 82 9.93 -2.11 -15.43
C LYS A 82 11.02 -1.80 -14.40
N VAL A 83 11.21 -2.69 -13.42
CA VAL A 83 12.31 -2.56 -12.43
C VAL A 83 13.67 -2.62 -13.13
N ALA A 84 13.86 -3.53 -14.09
CA ALA A 84 15.09 -3.61 -14.88
C ALA A 84 15.34 -2.32 -15.66
N GLU A 85 14.31 -1.74 -16.30
CA GLU A 85 14.39 -0.45 -16.99
C GLU A 85 14.85 0.68 -16.04
N LEU A 86 14.22 0.80 -14.88
CA LEU A 86 14.53 1.83 -13.88
C LEU A 86 15.96 1.67 -13.29
N LEU A 87 16.48 0.45 -13.26
CA LEU A 87 17.86 0.15 -12.86
C LEU A 87 18.86 0.22 -14.02
N ARG A 88 18.39 0.32 -15.28
CA ARG A 88 19.19 0.23 -16.51
C ARG A 88 19.91 -1.12 -16.65
N TYR A 89 19.21 -2.19 -16.33
CA TYR A 89 19.66 -3.58 -16.42
C TYR A 89 19.08 -4.26 -17.67
N GLY A 90 19.81 -5.23 -18.22
CA GLY A 90 19.25 -6.14 -19.22
C GLY A 90 18.22 -7.07 -18.58
N PHE A 91 17.03 -7.19 -19.19
CA PHE A 91 15.95 -8.02 -18.69
C PHE A 91 15.92 -9.38 -19.39
N PHE A 92 16.02 -10.46 -18.62
CA PHE A 92 16.13 -11.83 -19.13
C PHE A 92 15.06 -12.74 -18.51
N PRO A 93 13.91 -12.97 -19.17
CA PRO A 93 12.94 -13.94 -18.70
C PRO A 93 13.49 -15.37 -18.84
N VAL A 94 13.34 -16.17 -17.79
CA VAL A 94 13.86 -17.54 -17.68
C VAL A 94 12.67 -18.48 -17.53
N ALA A 95 12.43 -19.27 -18.57
CA ALA A 95 11.32 -20.23 -18.62
C ALA A 95 11.46 -21.32 -17.54
N PRO A 96 10.36 -21.94 -17.08
CA PRO A 96 10.39 -22.91 -15.98
C PRO A 96 11.30 -24.13 -16.17
N ARG A 97 11.55 -24.51 -17.43
CA ARG A 97 12.35 -25.68 -17.81
C ARG A 97 13.81 -25.34 -18.12
N ALA A 98 14.21 -24.07 -18.03
CA ALA A 98 15.59 -23.67 -18.28
C ALA A 98 16.52 -24.33 -17.25
N ARG A 99 17.69 -24.77 -17.72
CA ARG A 99 18.73 -25.41 -16.89
C ARG A 99 19.96 -24.55 -16.67
N LYS A 100 20.05 -23.42 -17.37
CA LYS A 100 21.15 -22.45 -17.28
C LYS A 100 20.60 -21.05 -17.46
N LEU A 101 21.25 -20.09 -16.81
CA LEU A 101 21.02 -18.66 -17.04
C LEU A 101 21.82 -18.21 -18.27
N PRO A 102 21.28 -17.32 -19.12
CA PRO A 102 22.04 -16.77 -20.22
C PRO A 102 23.20 -15.88 -19.70
N GLU A 103 24.37 -16.03 -20.32
CA GLU A 103 25.59 -15.28 -20.00
C GLU A 103 25.70 -14.04 -20.88
N HIS A 104 25.99 -12.88 -20.26
CA HIS A 104 26.10 -11.59 -20.94
C HIS A 104 27.05 -10.66 -20.19
N ASP A 105 27.71 -9.75 -20.93
CA ASP A 105 28.68 -8.78 -20.41
C ASP A 105 28.05 -7.49 -19.87
N ILE A 106 26.73 -7.47 -19.67
CA ILE A 106 25.97 -6.34 -19.12
C ILE A 106 25.38 -6.70 -17.76
N PRO A 107 24.97 -5.74 -16.90
CA PRO A 107 24.24 -6.05 -15.68
C PRO A 107 22.89 -6.74 -15.97
N ARG A 108 22.58 -7.82 -15.25
CA ARG A 108 21.50 -8.75 -15.61
C ARG A 108 20.43 -8.79 -14.54
N MET A 109 19.18 -8.68 -14.99
CA MET A 109 18.01 -8.98 -14.19
C MET A 109 17.30 -10.19 -14.79
N TYR A 110 17.44 -11.34 -14.14
CA TYR A 110 16.76 -12.57 -14.50
C TYR A 110 15.37 -12.61 -13.87
N PHE A 111 14.34 -12.92 -14.66
CA PHE A 111 13.00 -13.16 -14.14
C PHE A 111 12.67 -14.65 -14.22
N LEU A 112 12.51 -15.31 -13.08
CA LEU A 112 12.18 -16.73 -13.04
C LEU A 112 10.67 -16.90 -13.16
N GLU A 113 10.20 -17.35 -14.33
CA GLU A 113 8.76 -17.53 -14.58
C GLU A 113 8.20 -18.71 -13.76
N GLY A 114 7.03 -18.52 -13.17
CA GLY A 114 6.33 -19.56 -12.40
C GLY A 114 6.86 -19.80 -10.99
N SER A 115 6.50 -20.97 -10.43
CA SER A 115 6.75 -21.34 -9.03
C SER A 115 8.25 -21.37 -8.66
N PRO A 116 8.64 -20.81 -7.51
CA PRO A 116 9.99 -20.97 -6.97
C PRO A 116 10.17 -22.39 -6.43
N ILE A 117 11.16 -23.11 -6.96
CA ILE A 117 11.46 -24.50 -6.57
C ILE A 117 12.95 -24.68 -6.26
N ALA A 118 13.26 -25.56 -5.31
CA ALA A 118 14.64 -25.83 -4.86
C ALA A 118 15.57 -26.26 -6.01
N SER A 119 15.07 -27.02 -6.98
CA SER A 119 15.86 -27.45 -8.16
C SER A 119 16.35 -26.27 -9.03
N ARG A 120 15.67 -25.12 -9.00
CA ARG A 120 16.13 -23.90 -9.67
C ARG A 120 17.27 -23.23 -8.91
N VAL A 121 17.28 -23.32 -7.58
CA VAL A 121 18.36 -22.78 -6.74
C VAL A 121 19.68 -23.44 -7.11
N GLU A 122 19.70 -24.77 -7.09
CA GLU A 122 20.88 -25.58 -7.42
C GLU A 122 21.38 -25.30 -8.85
N ALA A 123 20.45 -25.13 -9.79
CA ALA A 123 20.78 -24.88 -11.19
C ALA A 123 21.29 -23.45 -11.45
N PHE A 124 20.77 -22.43 -10.74
CA PHE A 124 20.97 -21.03 -11.11
C PHE A 124 21.89 -20.25 -10.17
N LEU A 125 21.83 -20.48 -8.85
CA LEU A 125 22.66 -19.72 -7.90
C LEU A 125 24.17 -19.75 -8.22
N PRO A 126 24.77 -20.87 -8.68
CA PRO A 126 26.18 -20.90 -9.05
C PRO A 126 26.53 -19.97 -10.22
N SER A 127 25.57 -19.71 -11.12
CA SER A 127 25.76 -18.88 -12.31
C SER A 127 25.48 -17.39 -12.10
N ILE A 128 24.82 -17.02 -10.98
CA ILE A 128 24.57 -15.62 -10.62
C ILE A 128 25.88 -15.00 -10.14
N VAL A 129 26.31 -13.91 -10.77
CA VAL A 129 27.53 -13.18 -10.38
C VAL A 129 27.17 -11.94 -9.57
N LYS A 130 28.20 -11.26 -9.05
CA LYS A 130 28.03 -10.01 -8.28
C LYS A 130 27.20 -9.01 -9.08
N LYS A 131 26.32 -8.28 -8.39
CA LYS A 131 25.40 -7.27 -8.95
C LYS A 131 24.31 -7.79 -9.86
N ASP A 132 24.23 -9.09 -10.14
CA ASP A 132 23.06 -9.66 -10.81
C ASP A 132 21.84 -9.61 -9.89
N ILE A 133 20.67 -9.52 -10.52
CA ILE A 133 19.37 -9.52 -9.88
C ILE A 133 18.60 -10.74 -10.38
N VAL A 134 17.94 -11.44 -9.46
CA VAL A 134 16.94 -12.45 -9.77
C VAL A 134 15.62 -12.00 -9.19
N CYS A 135 14.58 -11.92 -10.00
CA CYS A 135 13.22 -11.68 -9.54
C CYS A 135 12.43 -12.97 -9.67
N LEU A 136 11.83 -13.40 -8.56
CA LEU A 136 10.88 -14.51 -8.58
C LEU A 136 9.52 -14.01 -9.09
N ASP A 137 8.71 -14.92 -9.62
CA ASP A 137 7.32 -14.62 -9.95
C ASP A 137 6.47 -14.40 -8.68
N ASN A 138 5.19 -14.07 -8.87
CA ASN A 138 4.26 -13.72 -7.81
C ASN A 138 4.16 -14.81 -6.73
N LEU A 139 4.64 -14.52 -5.52
CA LEU A 139 4.66 -15.50 -4.43
C LEU A 139 3.26 -15.97 -4.02
N LEU A 140 2.21 -15.19 -4.26
CA LEU A 140 0.83 -15.59 -3.96
C LEU A 140 0.28 -16.66 -4.92
N PHE A 141 1.04 -17.09 -5.93
CA PHE A 141 0.74 -18.30 -6.69
C PHE A 141 0.97 -19.57 -5.87
N GLU A 142 1.74 -19.48 -4.79
CA GLU A 142 1.99 -20.57 -3.85
C GLU A 142 1.05 -20.45 -2.66
N GLY A 143 0.30 -21.52 -2.37
CA GLY A 143 -0.64 -21.54 -1.24
C GLY A 143 0.06 -21.24 0.10
N GLY A 144 1.24 -21.81 0.29
CA GLY A 144 2.05 -21.65 1.50
C GLY A 144 2.44 -20.20 1.81
N GLU A 145 2.51 -19.30 0.82
CA GLU A 145 2.77 -17.87 1.08
C GLU A 145 1.67 -17.26 1.94
N LYS A 146 0.39 -17.54 1.66
CA LYS A 146 -0.74 -16.93 2.40
C LYS A 146 -0.89 -17.49 3.81
N GLU A 147 -0.48 -18.74 4.01
CA GLU A 147 -0.65 -19.51 5.24
C GLU A 147 0.53 -19.33 6.22
N GLY A 148 1.55 -18.54 5.86
CA GLY A 148 2.74 -18.41 6.69
C GLY A 148 3.59 -19.68 6.73
N ASP A 149 3.48 -20.54 5.71
CA ASP A 149 4.05 -21.88 5.72
C ASP A 149 5.59 -21.88 5.84
N LEU A 150 6.08 -22.56 6.87
CA LEU A 150 7.51 -22.64 7.17
C LEU A 150 8.28 -23.43 6.09
N ASP A 151 7.68 -24.47 5.51
CA ASP A 151 8.36 -25.28 4.49
C ASP A 151 8.52 -24.51 3.18
N PHE A 152 7.56 -23.66 2.84
CA PHE A 152 7.70 -22.70 1.76
C PHE A 152 8.79 -21.66 2.06
N ALA A 153 8.84 -21.13 3.28
CA ALA A 153 9.90 -20.21 3.69
C ALA A 153 11.31 -20.85 3.62
N LYS A 154 11.46 -22.13 3.99
CA LYS A 154 12.72 -22.88 3.83
C LYS A 154 13.15 -23.01 2.37
N LYS A 155 12.21 -23.19 1.43
CA LYS A 155 12.52 -23.21 -0.01
C LYS A 155 12.99 -21.84 -0.48
N LEU A 156 12.39 -20.76 0.01
CA LEU A 156 12.81 -19.40 -0.30
C LEU A 156 14.19 -19.10 0.29
N SER A 157 14.47 -19.49 1.54
CA SER A 157 15.74 -19.17 2.21
C SER A 157 16.96 -19.74 1.50
N GLN A 158 16.79 -20.80 0.70
CA GLN A 158 17.86 -21.37 -0.12
C GLN A 158 18.40 -20.41 -1.20
N TYR A 159 17.64 -19.37 -1.57
CA TYR A 159 18.05 -18.40 -2.60
C TYR A 159 19.10 -17.38 -2.13
N GLY A 160 19.53 -17.40 -0.86
CA GLY A 160 20.50 -16.43 -0.37
C GLY A 160 20.87 -16.59 1.10
N GLU A 161 21.68 -15.65 1.58
CA GLU A 161 22.39 -15.73 2.86
C GLU A 161 21.81 -14.77 3.91
N ILE A 162 21.14 -13.70 3.47
CA ILE A 162 20.58 -12.64 4.32
C ILE A 162 19.19 -12.29 3.77
N TYR A 163 18.25 -12.02 4.67
CA TYR A 163 16.92 -11.53 4.35
C TYR A 163 16.79 -10.03 4.67
N VAL A 164 16.14 -9.29 3.77
CA VAL A 164 15.83 -7.87 3.94
C VAL A 164 14.34 -7.68 3.68
N ASN A 165 13.60 -7.19 4.66
CA ASN A 165 12.21 -6.80 4.45
C ASN A 165 12.11 -5.31 4.11
N ASP A 166 11.77 -5.00 2.86
CA ASP A 166 11.57 -3.64 2.38
C ASP A 166 10.08 -3.34 2.05
N SER A 167 9.17 -4.23 2.45
CA SER A 167 7.74 -4.20 2.09
C SER A 167 6.84 -3.87 3.27
N PHE A 168 6.76 -2.58 3.63
CA PHE A 168 5.89 -2.12 4.71
C PHE A 168 4.39 -2.37 4.40
N ALA A 169 4.00 -2.37 3.12
CA ALA A 169 2.62 -2.64 2.70
C ALA A 169 2.11 -4.04 3.09
N THR A 170 3.01 -5.01 3.29
CA THR A 170 2.66 -6.35 3.76
C THR A 170 2.98 -6.54 5.25
N ALA A 171 3.35 -5.48 5.98
CA ALA A 171 3.81 -5.60 7.36
C ALA A 171 2.75 -6.12 8.35
N HIS A 172 1.48 -6.00 7.97
CA HIS A 172 0.31 -6.47 8.71
C HIS A 172 -0.16 -7.88 8.30
N ARG A 173 0.63 -8.61 7.51
CA ARG A 173 0.25 -9.92 6.97
C ARG A 173 1.18 -10.99 7.51
N GLU A 174 0.60 -12.15 7.76
CA GLU A 174 1.31 -13.36 8.21
C GLU A 174 1.87 -14.19 7.05
N TYR A 175 2.31 -13.52 5.98
CA TYR A 175 2.82 -14.24 4.83
C TYR A 175 4.14 -14.95 5.14
N ALA A 176 4.39 -16.12 4.55
CA ALA A 176 5.61 -16.89 4.79
C ALA A 176 6.87 -16.07 4.52
N SER A 177 6.88 -15.31 3.41
CA SER A 177 7.98 -14.42 3.06
C SER A 177 8.15 -13.20 3.97
N VAL A 178 7.23 -12.98 4.92
CA VAL A 178 7.20 -11.84 5.85
C VAL A 178 7.49 -12.28 7.28
N VAL A 179 6.85 -13.35 7.77
CA VAL A 179 6.94 -13.78 9.18
C VAL A 179 7.85 -14.98 9.41
N ALA A 180 7.94 -15.91 8.46
CA ALA A 180 8.73 -17.14 8.64
C ALA A 180 10.18 -16.99 8.18
N LEU A 181 10.42 -16.26 7.07
CA LEU A 181 11.78 -16.01 6.55
C LEU A 181 12.75 -15.35 7.54
N PRO A 182 12.35 -14.34 8.34
CA PRO A 182 13.24 -13.74 9.35
C PRO A 182 13.81 -14.75 10.34
N GLY A 183 13.06 -15.81 10.69
CA GLY A 183 13.53 -16.85 11.59
C GLY A 183 14.53 -17.85 10.98
N LEU A 184 14.76 -17.78 9.66
CA LEU A 184 15.60 -18.74 8.93
C LEU A 184 16.95 -18.15 8.49
N LEU A 185 17.08 -16.83 8.43
CA LEU A 185 18.26 -16.12 7.93
C LEU A 185 18.56 -14.89 8.82
N PRO A 186 19.82 -14.43 8.88
CA PRO A 186 20.12 -13.08 9.35
C PRO A 186 19.23 -12.07 8.61
N HIS A 187 18.50 -11.25 9.36
CA HIS A 187 17.43 -10.42 8.80
C HIS A 187 17.59 -8.94 9.16
N TYR A 188 17.14 -8.07 8.25
CA TYR A 188 17.20 -6.63 8.42
C TYR A 188 15.96 -5.93 7.84
N ALA A 189 15.61 -4.78 8.39
CA ALA A 189 14.70 -3.83 7.77
C ALA A 189 15.41 -3.13 6.59
N GLY A 190 14.77 -3.11 5.44
CA GLY A 190 15.20 -2.35 4.26
C GLY A 190 15.04 -0.84 4.46
N LEU A 191 15.59 -0.05 3.54
CA LEU A 191 15.65 1.41 3.67
C LEU A 191 14.26 2.05 3.66
N ASN A 192 13.37 1.58 2.78
CA ASN A 192 12.01 2.09 2.67
C ASN A 192 11.17 1.64 3.87
N PHE A 193 11.32 0.39 4.31
CA PHE A 193 10.63 -0.12 5.50
C PHE A 193 11.03 0.65 6.77
N GLU A 194 12.33 0.89 6.97
CA GLU A 194 12.84 1.68 8.09
C GLU A 194 12.31 3.13 8.06
N GLN A 195 12.26 3.75 6.87
CA GLN A 195 11.76 5.10 6.68
C GLN A 195 10.24 5.22 6.95
N GLU A 196 9.44 4.24 6.51
CA GLU A 196 8.01 4.15 6.82
C GLU A 196 7.78 4.15 8.33
N ILE A 197 8.42 3.23 9.05
CA ILE A 197 8.26 3.11 10.50
C ILE A 197 8.73 4.37 11.22
N LYS A 198 9.91 4.88 10.87
CA LYS A 198 10.44 6.11 11.46
C LYS A 198 9.48 7.28 11.30
N THR A 199 8.90 7.43 10.11
CA THR A 199 8.03 8.57 9.80
C THR A 199 6.66 8.44 10.44
N LEU A 200 6.05 7.25 10.34
CA LEU A 200 4.74 6.98 10.94
C LEU A 200 4.80 7.01 12.47
N SER A 201 5.93 6.62 13.08
CA SER A 201 6.12 6.75 14.54
C SER A 201 6.07 8.21 15.01
N LEU A 202 6.45 9.19 14.17
CA LEU A 202 6.32 10.61 14.52
C LEU A 202 4.85 11.04 14.62
N VAL A 203 4.01 10.52 13.72
CA VAL A 203 2.55 10.75 13.74
C VAL A 203 1.90 10.04 14.92
N LEU A 204 2.36 8.82 15.22
CA LEU A 204 1.79 7.95 16.24
C LEU A 204 2.12 8.40 17.68
N ASP A 205 3.40 8.69 17.94
CA ASP A 205 3.88 8.89 19.32
C ASP A 205 3.91 10.36 19.74
N ARG A 206 4.15 11.28 18.79
CA ARG A 206 4.32 12.71 19.08
C ARG A 206 3.70 13.62 18.01
N PRO A 207 2.41 13.46 17.65
CA PRO A 207 1.78 14.33 16.67
C PRO A 207 1.70 15.76 17.19
N LYS A 208 1.91 16.74 16.31
CA LYS A 208 1.60 18.13 16.62
C LYS A 208 0.10 18.31 16.50
N ARG A 209 -0.52 18.90 17.52
CA ARG A 209 -1.98 19.10 17.57
C ARG A 209 -2.40 20.48 17.02
N PRO A 210 -3.58 20.60 16.38
CA PRO A 210 -4.56 19.53 16.14
C PRO A 210 -4.11 18.47 15.13
N TYR A 211 -4.29 17.19 15.46
CA TYR A 211 -4.11 16.04 14.59
C TYR A 211 -5.44 15.74 13.89
N ILE A 212 -5.50 16.03 12.59
CA ILE A 212 -6.67 15.80 11.74
C ILE A 212 -6.39 14.63 10.79
N ALA A 213 -7.24 13.62 10.84
CA ALA A 213 -7.20 12.50 9.90
C ALA A 213 -8.34 12.60 8.89
N MET A 214 -8.06 12.40 7.61
CA MET A 214 -9.03 12.39 6.52
C MET A 214 -9.05 10.99 5.92
N ILE A 215 -10.16 10.27 6.07
CA ILE A 215 -10.25 8.83 5.79
C ILE A 215 -11.43 8.55 4.89
N GLY A 216 -11.19 7.85 3.77
CA GLY A 216 -12.24 7.49 2.83
C GLY A 216 -11.95 6.21 2.07
N GLY A 217 -12.43 6.12 0.83
CA GLY A 217 -12.40 4.89 0.02
C GLY A 217 -13.53 3.91 0.34
N VAL A 218 -13.44 2.71 -0.25
CA VAL A 218 -14.55 1.73 -0.30
C VAL A 218 -14.26 0.38 0.36
N LYS A 219 -13.00 0.09 0.70
CA LYS A 219 -12.61 -1.16 1.39
C LYS A 219 -12.78 -0.95 2.88
N LEU A 220 -13.84 -1.48 3.49
CA LEU A 220 -14.24 -1.15 4.86
C LEU A 220 -13.58 -2.09 5.86
N GLY A 221 -13.68 -3.41 5.67
CA GLY A 221 -13.17 -4.41 6.64
C GLY A 221 -11.73 -4.16 7.11
N GLU A 222 -10.74 -4.23 6.22
CA GLU A 222 -9.31 -4.07 6.58
C GLU A 222 -8.95 -2.67 7.14
N LYS A 223 -9.83 -1.68 6.98
CA LYS A 223 -9.61 -0.32 7.45
C LYS A 223 -10.20 -0.07 8.83
N LEU A 224 -11.20 -0.83 9.27
CA LEU A 224 -11.89 -0.58 10.53
C LEU A 224 -11.00 -0.86 11.74
N ASP A 225 -10.24 -1.96 11.71
CA ASP A 225 -9.29 -2.32 12.78
C ASP A 225 -8.32 -1.14 13.04
N GLY A 226 -7.63 -0.69 11.99
CA GLY A 226 -6.72 0.46 12.09
C GLY A 226 -7.41 1.81 12.30
N LEU A 227 -8.71 1.93 12.01
CA LEU A 227 -9.47 3.17 12.19
C LEU A 227 -9.71 3.44 13.67
N GLU A 228 -10.12 2.44 14.44
CA GLU A 228 -10.47 2.60 15.85
C GLU A 228 -9.30 3.15 16.67
N GLY A 229 -8.16 2.46 16.69
CA GLY A 229 -6.98 2.91 17.43
C GLY A 229 -6.44 4.26 16.93
N MET A 230 -6.62 4.59 15.65
CA MET A 230 -6.19 5.89 15.13
C MET A 230 -7.14 7.02 15.54
N ILE A 231 -8.45 6.77 15.67
CA ILE A 231 -9.41 7.73 16.23
C ILE A 231 -9.08 8.07 17.69
N GLU A 232 -8.58 7.10 18.47
CA GLU A 232 -8.14 7.35 19.86
C GLU A 232 -7.10 8.48 19.95
N HIS A 233 -6.22 8.57 18.96
CA HIS A 233 -5.12 9.53 18.96
C HIS A 233 -5.39 10.82 18.18
N ALA A 234 -6.26 10.77 17.17
CA ALA A 234 -6.67 11.93 16.40
C ALA A 234 -7.56 12.89 17.24
N ASP A 235 -7.44 14.19 16.95
CA ASP A 235 -8.35 15.21 17.49
C ASP A 235 -9.67 15.22 16.71
N ARG A 236 -9.61 15.05 15.39
CA ARG A 236 -10.78 14.89 14.51
C ARG A 236 -10.50 13.91 13.38
N VAL A 237 -11.49 13.10 13.04
CA VAL A 237 -11.44 12.15 11.92
C VAL A 237 -12.56 12.47 10.95
N LEU A 238 -12.19 12.97 9.77
CA LEU A 238 -13.08 13.38 8.69
C LEU A 238 -13.35 12.17 7.79
N LEU A 239 -14.58 11.66 7.79
CA LEU A 239 -14.94 10.47 7.01
C LEU A 239 -15.53 10.82 5.65
N GLY A 240 -15.16 10.05 4.62
CA GLY A 240 -15.72 10.17 3.27
C GLY A 240 -15.84 8.81 2.58
N GLY A 241 -16.22 8.82 1.30
CA GLY A 241 -16.36 7.60 0.50
C GLY A 241 -17.35 6.60 1.08
N GLY A 242 -17.15 5.31 0.77
CA GLY A 242 -17.97 4.22 1.28
C GLY A 242 -17.93 4.08 2.81
N LEU A 243 -16.86 4.58 3.46
CA LEU A 243 -16.75 4.56 4.91
C LEU A 243 -17.79 5.46 5.56
N ALA A 244 -18.03 6.66 5.02
CA ALA A 244 -19.12 7.51 5.50
C ALA A 244 -20.50 6.84 5.35
N THR A 245 -20.72 6.10 4.25
CA THR A 245 -21.95 5.33 4.03
C THR A 245 -22.22 4.31 5.13
N LEU A 246 -21.17 3.64 5.63
CA LEU A 246 -21.29 2.69 6.74
C LEU A 246 -21.82 3.37 8.01
N PHE A 247 -21.30 4.54 8.35
CA PHE A 247 -21.75 5.30 9.51
C PHE A 247 -23.14 5.93 9.31
N PHE A 248 -23.53 6.27 8.08
CA PHE A 248 -24.92 6.64 7.79
C PHE A 248 -25.89 5.48 8.05
N ALA A 249 -25.51 4.26 7.69
CA ALA A 249 -26.31 3.07 8.02
C ALA A 249 -26.37 2.80 9.54
N VAL A 250 -25.30 3.08 10.29
CA VAL A 250 -25.29 3.01 11.77
C VAL A 250 -26.29 4.01 12.38
N LEU A 251 -26.51 5.15 11.73
CA LEU A 251 -27.48 6.18 12.12
C LEU A 251 -28.89 5.94 11.55
N ASP A 252 -29.16 4.74 11.02
CA ASP A 252 -30.43 4.35 10.41
C ASP A 252 -30.86 5.22 9.20
N TYR A 253 -29.90 5.86 8.53
CA TYR A 253 -30.18 6.60 7.29
C TYR A 253 -30.29 5.66 6.09
N GLN A 254 -31.21 5.96 5.18
CA GLN A 254 -31.28 5.25 3.91
C GLN A 254 -30.05 5.55 3.05
N THR A 255 -29.35 4.51 2.60
CA THR A 255 -28.15 4.64 1.76
C THR A 255 -28.40 4.33 0.28
N GLY A 256 -29.64 3.97 -0.09
CA GLY A 256 -30.00 3.59 -1.46
C GLY A 256 -29.17 2.41 -1.98
N LYS A 257 -28.55 2.60 -3.15
CA LYS A 257 -27.64 1.64 -3.79
C LYS A 257 -26.16 1.89 -3.48
N SER A 258 -25.85 2.72 -2.50
CA SER A 258 -24.47 3.02 -2.12
C SER A 258 -23.75 1.75 -1.64
N ILE A 259 -22.42 1.71 -1.85
CA ILE A 259 -21.59 0.58 -1.40
C ILE A 259 -21.67 0.47 0.12
N LEU A 260 -22.02 -0.72 0.61
CA LEU A 260 -22.09 -1.07 2.02
C LEU A 260 -21.58 -2.50 2.21
N GLU A 261 -20.57 -2.70 3.05
CA GLU A 261 -20.13 -4.03 3.49
C GLU A 261 -20.93 -4.39 4.76
N GLY A 262 -22.03 -5.13 4.60
CA GLY A 262 -22.98 -5.40 5.69
C GLY A 262 -22.38 -6.12 6.92
N GLY A 263 -21.31 -6.89 6.73
CA GLY A 263 -20.59 -7.58 7.81
C GLY A 263 -19.87 -6.65 8.79
N SER A 264 -19.71 -5.37 8.47
CA SER A 264 -18.94 -4.41 9.25
C SER A 264 -19.80 -3.40 10.03
N VAL A 265 -21.13 -3.55 10.01
CA VAL A 265 -22.05 -2.61 10.66
C VAL A 265 -21.99 -2.69 12.19
N SER A 266 -21.76 -3.89 12.74
CA SER A 266 -21.59 -4.08 14.20
C SER A 266 -20.42 -3.27 14.72
N ASP A 267 -19.27 -3.40 14.07
CA ASP A 267 -17.99 -2.83 14.52
C ASP A 267 -18.04 -1.30 14.37
N ALA A 268 -18.59 -0.82 13.25
CA ALA A 268 -18.80 0.61 13.05
C ALA A 268 -19.78 1.22 14.08
N ARG A 269 -20.77 0.46 14.56
CA ARG A 269 -21.68 0.92 15.61
C ARG A 269 -20.97 1.07 16.94
N GLU A 270 -20.05 0.18 17.28
CA GLU A 270 -19.21 0.30 18.46
C GLU A 270 -18.27 1.51 18.37
N ILE A 271 -17.56 1.67 17.25
CA ILE A 271 -16.70 2.83 16.99
C ILE A 271 -17.51 4.13 17.11
N TRP A 272 -18.71 4.18 16.52
CA TRP A 272 -19.59 5.35 16.63
C TRP A 272 -19.98 5.66 18.08
N ARG A 273 -20.38 4.63 18.85
CA ARG A 273 -20.74 4.79 20.27
C ARG A 273 -19.60 5.39 21.08
N ASN A 274 -18.38 4.91 20.85
CA ASN A 274 -17.21 5.28 21.64
C ASN A 274 -16.59 6.62 21.18
N TYR A 275 -16.70 6.97 19.89
CA TYR A 275 -15.92 8.06 19.30
C TYR A 275 -16.71 9.09 18.47
N LYS A 276 -18.04 9.13 18.55
CA LYS A 276 -18.89 10.09 17.81
C LYS A 276 -18.44 11.57 17.91
N ASP A 277 -17.85 11.99 19.03
CA ASP A 277 -17.44 13.38 19.24
C ASP A 277 -16.14 13.76 18.48
N LYS A 278 -15.38 12.74 18.05
CA LYS A 278 -14.17 12.90 17.22
C LYS A 278 -14.44 12.69 15.74
N ILE A 279 -15.44 11.87 15.41
CA ILE A 279 -15.81 11.56 14.03
C ILE A 279 -16.62 12.72 13.45
N VAL A 280 -16.20 13.19 12.28
CA VAL A 280 -16.94 14.18 11.49
C VAL A 280 -17.45 13.47 10.25
N LEU A 281 -18.78 13.41 10.11
CA LEU A 281 -19.45 12.85 8.93
C LEU A 281 -19.80 13.95 7.90
N PRO A 282 -19.99 13.57 6.62
CA PRO A 282 -20.49 14.49 5.60
C PRO A 282 -21.85 15.06 5.99
N LYS A 283 -22.02 16.38 5.80
CA LYS A 283 -23.28 17.10 6.01
C LYS A 283 -24.20 17.03 4.80
N ASP A 284 -23.59 16.90 3.63
CA ASP A 284 -24.21 16.76 2.33
C ASP A 284 -23.37 15.83 1.45
N VAL A 285 -24.03 15.22 0.47
CA VAL A 285 -23.42 14.23 -0.43
C VAL A 285 -23.87 14.49 -1.86
N VAL A 286 -23.05 14.06 -2.81
CA VAL A 286 -23.41 14.03 -4.23
C VAL A 286 -23.91 12.63 -4.56
N VAL A 287 -25.12 12.56 -5.10
CA VAL A 287 -25.79 11.29 -5.45
C VAL A 287 -26.14 11.23 -6.94
N ALA A 288 -26.10 10.02 -7.50
CA ALA A 288 -26.65 9.72 -8.82
C ALA A 288 -27.20 8.28 -8.86
N ARG A 289 -27.98 7.93 -9.89
CA ARG A 289 -28.49 6.56 -10.07
C ARG A 289 -27.47 5.60 -10.69
N SER A 290 -26.45 6.13 -11.36
CA SER A 290 -25.34 5.36 -11.91
C SER A 290 -24.13 6.25 -12.23
N LEU A 291 -22.94 5.65 -12.37
CA LEU A 291 -21.71 6.35 -12.77
C LEU A 291 -21.81 7.00 -14.17
N LYS A 292 -22.63 6.43 -15.07
CA LYS A 292 -22.82 6.93 -16.44
C LYS A 292 -23.79 8.12 -16.51
N GLN A 293 -24.59 8.34 -15.46
CA GLN A 293 -25.58 9.41 -15.39
C GLN A 293 -25.04 10.60 -14.57
N ALA A 294 -23.77 10.93 -14.76
CA ALA A 294 -23.12 12.06 -14.09
C ALA A 294 -23.85 13.40 -14.31
N GLY A 295 -24.44 13.61 -15.48
CA GLY A 295 -25.20 14.84 -15.79
C GLY A 295 -26.50 15.04 -15.00
N THR A 296 -26.99 14.00 -14.31
CA THR A 296 -28.17 14.10 -13.42
C THR A 296 -27.78 13.98 -11.96
N ALA A 297 -26.50 14.15 -11.63
CA ALA A 297 -26.05 14.16 -10.25
C ALA A 297 -26.66 15.36 -9.50
N ARG A 298 -26.99 15.17 -8.23
CA ARG A 298 -27.51 16.24 -7.37
C ARG A 298 -26.88 16.17 -6.00
N VAL A 299 -26.89 17.31 -5.30
CA VAL A 299 -26.57 17.37 -3.87
C VAL A 299 -27.78 16.91 -3.05
N SER A 300 -27.53 16.18 -1.98
CA SER A 300 -28.56 15.70 -1.06
C SER A 300 -28.05 15.73 0.39
N ALA A 301 -28.97 15.90 1.34
CA ALA A 301 -28.68 15.55 2.72
C ALA A 301 -28.53 14.01 2.85
N PRO A 302 -27.65 13.51 3.74
CA PRO A 302 -27.44 12.07 3.92
C PRO A 302 -28.69 11.27 4.32
N HIS A 303 -29.64 11.91 5.02
CA HIS A 303 -30.89 11.29 5.45
C HIS A 303 -32.03 11.38 4.40
N SER A 304 -31.75 11.90 3.20
CA SER A 304 -32.75 12.12 2.14
C SER A 304 -32.36 11.50 0.80
N ILE A 305 -31.65 10.36 0.85
CA ILE A 305 -31.21 9.62 -0.33
C ILE A 305 -32.34 8.71 -0.80
N SER A 306 -32.65 8.74 -2.10
CA SER A 306 -33.71 7.90 -2.67
C SER A 306 -33.23 6.44 -2.85
N PRO A 307 -34.13 5.43 -2.81
CA PRO A 307 -33.75 4.02 -2.96
C PRO A 307 -32.97 3.67 -4.24
N GLY A 308 -33.16 4.43 -5.32
CA GLY A 308 -32.47 4.21 -6.59
C GLY A 308 -31.12 4.94 -6.75
N GLU A 309 -30.75 5.78 -5.78
CA GLU A 309 -29.55 6.62 -5.82
C GLU A 309 -28.40 5.99 -5.05
N MET A 310 -27.17 6.39 -5.39
CA MET A 310 -25.95 6.04 -4.67
C MET A 310 -25.11 7.29 -4.40
N ILE A 311 -24.46 7.31 -3.23
CA ILE A 311 -23.49 8.32 -2.83
C ILE A 311 -22.20 8.10 -3.62
N LEU A 312 -21.74 9.16 -4.28
CA LEU A 312 -20.58 9.11 -5.16
C LEU A 312 -19.50 10.15 -4.83
N ASP A 313 -19.82 11.22 -4.10
CA ASP A 313 -18.85 12.17 -3.57
C ASP A 313 -19.43 12.90 -2.34
N ILE A 314 -18.59 13.62 -1.62
CA ILE A 314 -19.03 14.58 -0.60
C ILE A 314 -19.55 15.86 -1.25
N GLY A 315 -20.55 16.51 -0.62
CA GLY A 315 -21.14 17.73 -1.13
C GLY A 315 -20.36 19.01 -0.78
N PRO A 316 -20.75 20.16 -1.36
CA PRO A 316 -20.09 21.44 -1.15
C PRO A 316 -20.09 21.92 0.31
N GLU A 317 -21.14 21.66 1.09
CA GLU A 317 -21.16 22.04 2.50
C GLU A 317 -20.13 21.24 3.31
N THR A 318 -20.00 19.95 3.02
CA THR A 318 -19.01 19.05 3.60
C THR A 318 -17.60 19.50 3.25
N ILE A 319 -17.35 19.83 1.98
CA ILE A 319 -16.03 20.35 1.55
C ILE A 319 -15.67 21.61 2.35
N ARG A 320 -16.62 22.55 2.51
CA ARG A 320 -16.42 23.75 3.33
C ARG A 320 -16.12 23.39 4.79
N SER A 321 -16.92 22.51 5.39
CA SER A 321 -16.76 22.10 6.79
C SER A 321 -15.42 21.40 7.04
N TYR A 322 -15.03 20.46 6.18
CA TYR A 322 -13.77 19.72 6.29
C TYR A 322 -12.56 20.63 6.07
N SER A 323 -12.70 21.63 5.19
CA SER A 323 -11.65 22.61 4.95
C SER A 323 -11.27 23.39 6.22
N GLU A 324 -12.24 23.73 7.07
CA GLU A 324 -11.97 24.43 8.32
C GLU A 324 -11.15 23.58 9.30
N PHE A 325 -11.45 22.29 9.42
CA PHE A 325 -10.63 21.37 10.22
C PHE A 325 -9.22 21.23 9.65
N ILE A 326 -9.08 21.01 8.34
CA ILE A 326 -7.76 20.83 7.69
C ILE A 326 -6.88 22.09 7.85
N LYS A 327 -7.46 23.30 7.74
CA LYS A 327 -6.71 24.55 7.93
C LYS A 327 -6.12 24.67 9.33
N GLN A 328 -6.77 24.13 10.34
CA GLN A 328 -6.31 24.19 11.74
C GLN A 328 -5.26 23.12 12.08
N GLY A 329 -5.21 22.03 11.32
CA GLY A 329 -4.35 20.90 11.61
C GLY A 329 -2.85 21.25 11.60
N ARG A 330 -2.11 20.63 12.52
CA ARG A 330 -0.63 20.66 12.62
C ARG A 330 0.01 19.31 12.31
N THR A 331 -0.75 18.23 12.44
CA THR A 331 -0.47 16.92 11.86
C THR A 331 -1.68 16.52 11.03
N LEU A 332 -1.44 16.14 9.78
CA LEU A 332 -2.49 15.76 8.85
C LEU A 332 -2.21 14.34 8.34
N VAL A 333 -3.21 13.47 8.39
CA VAL A 333 -3.14 12.12 7.79
C VAL A 333 -4.22 11.97 6.75
N TRP A 334 -3.89 11.45 5.57
CA TRP A 334 -4.86 11.14 4.52
C TRP A 334 -4.79 9.68 4.08
N SER A 335 -5.90 8.95 4.22
CA SER A 335 -6.06 7.58 3.71
C SER A 335 -7.41 7.35 3.03
N GLY A 336 -7.43 7.55 1.72
CA GLY A 336 -8.53 7.20 0.83
C GLY A 336 -9.30 8.41 0.30
N PRO A 337 -9.80 8.35 -0.95
CA PRO A 337 -10.54 9.44 -1.58
C PRO A 337 -11.91 9.66 -0.91
N MET A 338 -12.46 10.86 -1.09
CA MET A 338 -13.76 11.27 -0.52
C MET A 338 -14.95 10.83 -1.38
N GLY A 339 -14.70 10.43 -2.63
CA GLY A 339 -15.68 10.03 -3.63
C GLY A 339 -15.07 9.14 -4.72
N MET A 340 -15.85 8.87 -5.77
CA MET A 340 -15.44 8.13 -6.96
C MET A 340 -14.57 9.01 -7.87
N PHE A 341 -13.37 9.34 -7.37
CA PHE A 341 -12.44 10.29 -7.98
C PHE A 341 -11.96 9.91 -9.38
N GLU A 342 -12.14 8.64 -9.77
CA GLU A 342 -11.86 8.13 -11.09
C GLU A 342 -12.76 8.76 -12.16
N VAL A 343 -13.97 9.20 -11.77
CA VAL A 343 -14.95 9.85 -12.64
C VAL A 343 -14.98 11.35 -12.30
N ASP A 344 -14.69 12.20 -13.28
CA ASP A 344 -14.48 13.63 -13.03
C ASP A 344 -15.64 14.34 -12.31
N ALA A 345 -16.88 13.96 -12.61
CA ALA A 345 -18.08 14.50 -11.99
C ALA A 345 -18.23 14.17 -10.49
N PHE A 346 -17.49 13.16 -10.00
CA PHE A 346 -17.52 12.68 -8.62
C PHE A 346 -16.13 12.80 -7.95
N ALA A 347 -15.26 13.63 -8.52
CA ALA A 347 -13.91 13.86 -8.04
C ALA A 347 -13.74 15.18 -7.28
N HIS A 348 -14.80 15.99 -7.16
CA HIS A 348 -14.71 17.36 -6.64
C HIS A 348 -14.27 17.40 -5.18
N GLY A 349 -14.86 16.59 -4.31
CA GLY A 349 -14.50 16.51 -2.90
C GLY A 349 -13.05 16.09 -2.70
N THR A 350 -12.65 15.02 -3.39
CA THR A 350 -11.27 14.52 -3.37
C THR A 350 -10.28 15.56 -3.90
N LYS A 351 -10.57 16.21 -5.04
CA LYS A 351 -9.70 17.22 -5.64
C LYS A 351 -9.58 18.46 -4.74
N ALA A 352 -10.69 18.96 -4.19
CA ALA A 352 -10.70 20.16 -3.36
C ALA A 352 -9.95 19.95 -2.04
N LEU A 353 -10.31 18.91 -1.29
CA LEU A 353 -9.68 18.62 -0.01
C LEU A 353 -8.24 18.14 -0.17
N GLY A 354 -7.93 17.37 -1.22
CA GLY A 354 -6.56 16.93 -1.52
C GLY A 354 -5.63 18.11 -1.83
N ARG A 355 -6.07 19.09 -2.62
CA ARG A 355 -5.29 20.32 -2.88
C ARG A 355 -5.09 21.14 -1.61
N LEU A 356 -6.14 21.30 -0.81
CA LEU A 356 -6.03 22.01 0.47
C LEU A 356 -5.06 21.28 1.40
N PHE A 357 -5.24 19.98 1.62
CA PHE A 357 -4.35 19.14 2.43
C PHE A 357 -2.90 19.36 2.02
N ALA A 358 -2.59 19.20 0.73
CA ALA A 358 -1.24 19.36 0.22
C ALA A 358 -0.68 20.78 0.42
N SER A 359 -1.49 21.82 0.26
CA SER A 359 -1.07 23.21 0.47
C SER A 359 -0.73 23.55 1.94
N ARG A 360 -1.17 22.73 2.90
CA ARG A 360 -0.84 22.88 4.33
C ARG A 360 0.44 22.14 4.73
N CYS A 361 0.84 21.15 3.94
CA CYS A 361 2.02 20.32 4.19
C CYS A 361 3.32 21.12 3.97
N ARG A 362 4.47 20.52 4.32
CA ARG A 362 5.81 21.12 4.16
C ARG A 362 5.96 22.51 4.78
N GLY A 363 5.43 22.66 5.99
CA GLY A 363 5.64 23.86 6.80
C GLY A 363 4.61 23.98 7.92
N ILE A 364 3.38 24.32 7.56
CA ILE A 364 2.35 24.68 8.54
C ILE A 364 1.85 23.46 9.32
N ALA A 365 1.67 22.35 8.59
CA ALA A 365 1.38 21.04 9.13
C ALA A 365 2.39 20.02 8.60
N PHE A 366 2.61 18.96 9.38
CA PHE A 366 3.27 17.75 8.91
C PHE A 366 2.22 16.81 8.31
N GLY A 367 2.29 16.59 7.00
CA GLY A 367 1.31 15.81 6.25
C GLY A 367 1.82 14.44 5.81
N VAL A 368 1.06 13.41 6.16
CA VAL A 368 1.27 12.03 5.69
C VAL A 368 0.08 11.59 4.86
N ALA A 369 0.33 11.06 3.67
CA ALA A 369 -0.72 10.47 2.84
C ALA A 369 -0.32 9.06 2.40
N GLY A 370 -1.27 8.14 2.37
CA GLY A 370 -0.97 6.75 2.03
C GLY A 370 -2.17 5.96 1.50
N GLY A 371 -1.83 4.88 0.80
CA GLY A 371 -2.78 3.99 0.14
C GLY A 371 -2.94 4.27 -1.35
N GLY A 372 -3.06 3.19 -2.14
CA GLY A 372 -3.01 3.26 -3.61
C GLY A 372 -3.96 4.29 -4.22
N ASN A 373 -5.22 4.35 -3.78
CA ASN A 373 -6.19 5.32 -4.29
C ASN A 373 -5.89 6.76 -3.86
N THR A 374 -5.28 6.95 -2.67
CA THR A 374 -4.84 8.27 -2.21
C THR A 374 -3.68 8.79 -3.07
N LEU A 375 -2.73 7.89 -3.39
CA LEU A 375 -1.58 8.21 -4.22
C LEU A 375 -2.02 8.53 -5.67
N ASP A 376 -2.92 7.74 -6.27
CA ASP A 376 -3.52 8.03 -7.60
C ASP A 376 -4.26 9.39 -7.55
N ALA A 377 -5.04 9.65 -6.50
CA ALA A 377 -5.72 10.93 -6.34
C ALA A 377 -4.74 12.12 -6.28
N LEU A 378 -3.63 11.98 -5.54
CA LEU A 378 -2.57 12.99 -5.42
C LEU A 378 -1.81 13.22 -6.73
N ASP A 379 -1.55 12.15 -7.49
CA ASP A 379 -0.93 12.26 -8.81
C ASP A 379 -1.84 13.00 -9.80
N ARG A 380 -3.14 12.66 -9.84
CA ARG A 380 -4.11 13.34 -10.72
C ARG A 380 -4.21 14.84 -10.47
N ILE A 381 -4.09 15.27 -9.22
CA ILE A 381 -4.07 16.71 -8.89
C ILE A 381 -2.68 17.33 -8.90
N LYS A 382 -1.63 16.55 -9.19
CA LYS A 382 -0.22 16.96 -9.25
C LYS A 382 0.26 17.64 -7.98
N MET A 383 -0.16 17.10 -6.83
CA MET A 383 0.16 17.64 -5.50
C MET A 383 1.02 16.71 -4.64
N GLY A 384 1.38 15.51 -5.12
CA GLY A 384 2.19 14.55 -4.36
C GLY A 384 3.52 15.14 -3.86
N GLN A 385 4.17 16.00 -4.66
CA GLN A 385 5.43 16.64 -4.28
C GLN A 385 5.31 17.67 -3.15
N TYR A 386 4.10 18.05 -2.71
CA TYR A 386 3.92 18.96 -1.58
C TYR A 386 3.68 18.24 -0.25
N ILE A 387 3.49 16.92 -0.27
CA ILE A 387 3.29 16.12 0.94
C ILE A 387 4.65 15.88 1.62
N ASP A 388 4.69 15.89 2.96
CA ASP A 388 5.91 15.61 3.71
C ASP A 388 6.32 14.14 3.59
N PHE A 389 5.34 13.22 3.62
CA PHE A 389 5.58 11.80 3.42
C PHE A 389 4.44 11.08 2.70
N LEU A 390 4.79 10.39 1.61
CA LEU A 390 3.91 9.51 0.85
C LEU A 390 4.20 8.05 1.22
N SER A 391 3.29 7.42 1.95
CA SER A 391 3.41 6.02 2.39
C SER A 391 2.91 5.04 1.33
N CYS A 392 3.68 3.98 1.09
CA CYS A 392 3.29 2.82 0.28
C CYS A 392 2.42 1.83 1.07
N GLY A 393 2.32 1.98 2.39
CA GLY A 393 1.74 1.01 3.33
C GLY A 393 0.26 0.67 3.12
N GLY A 394 -0.54 1.59 2.57
CA GLY A 394 -1.98 1.36 2.40
C GLY A 394 -2.71 1.03 3.71
N SER A 395 -3.33 -0.15 3.80
CA SER A 395 -3.97 -0.61 5.05
C SER A 395 -2.96 -0.78 6.18
N ALA A 396 -1.72 -1.19 5.87
CA ALA A 396 -0.65 -1.32 6.86
C ALA A 396 -0.34 0.01 7.55
N MET A 397 -0.46 1.13 6.83
CA MET A 397 -0.28 2.47 7.41
C MET A 397 -1.35 2.75 8.46
N LEU A 398 -2.62 2.44 8.18
CA LEU A 398 -3.71 2.67 9.12
C LEU A 398 -3.60 1.76 10.34
N GLN A 399 -3.31 0.48 10.13
CA GLN A 399 -3.14 -0.49 11.21
C GLN A 399 -1.96 -0.09 12.12
N PHE A 400 -0.83 0.31 11.54
CA PHE A 400 0.30 0.84 12.30
C PHE A 400 -0.08 2.10 13.10
N LEU A 401 -0.80 3.05 12.49
CA LEU A 401 -1.26 4.27 13.18
C LEU A 401 -2.36 3.97 14.23
N GLY A 402 -3.05 2.83 14.11
CA GLY A 402 -3.99 2.30 15.07
C GLY A 402 -3.34 1.51 16.21
N ARG A 403 -2.01 1.37 16.23
CA ARG A 403 -1.27 0.53 17.18
C ARG A 403 -1.64 -0.96 17.12
N GLU A 404 -2.17 -1.41 15.98
CA GLU A 404 -2.40 -2.83 15.73
C GLU A 404 -1.07 -3.60 15.70
N THR A 405 -1.17 -4.90 15.94
CA THR A 405 -0.04 -5.81 15.79
C THR A 405 0.44 -5.81 14.34
N MET A 406 1.76 -5.70 14.16
CA MET A 406 2.41 -5.71 12.85
C MET A 406 3.34 -6.92 12.78
N PRO A 407 2.88 -8.09 12.27
CA PRO A 407 3.65 -9.34 12.30
C PRO A 407 5.05 -9.22 11.70
N ALA A 408 5.24 -8.40 10.66
CA ALA A 408 6.57 -8.18 10.09
C ALA A 408 7.53 -7.44 11.03
N ILE A 409 7.01 -6.50 11.83
CA ILE A 409 7.82 -5.76 12.80
C ILE A 409 8.22 -6.72 13.91
N GLU A 410 7.27 -7.49 14.43
CA GLU A 410 7.54 -8.51 15.45
C GLU A 410 8.60 -9.50 14.98
N ALA A 411 8.44 -10.05 13.77
CA ALA A 411 9.38 -11.00 13.17
C ALA A 411 10.80 -10.43 12.98
N LEU A 412 10.94 -9.12 12.76
CA LEU A 412 12.25 -8.45 12.64
C LEU A 412 12.84 -8.03 14.00
N THR A 413 12.09 -8.14 15.09
CA THR A 413 12.55 -7.79 16.45
C THR A 413 12.87 -9.00 17.32
N GLN A 414 12.75 -10.21 16.76
CA GLN A 414 13.02 -11.47 17.46
C GLN A 414 14.49 -11.67 17.82
#